data_AF-A0A924USE4-F1
#
_entry.id   AF-A0A924USE4-F1
#
_cell.length_a   1.000
_cell.length_b   1.000
_cell.length_c   1.000
_cell.angle_alpha   90.00
_cell.angle_beta   90.00
_cell.angle_gamma   90.00
#
_symmetry.space_group_name_H-M   'P 1'
#
loop_
_entity.id
_entity.type
_entity.pdbx_description
1 polymer ?
#
loop_
_entity_poly.entity_id
_entity_poly.type
_entity_poly.pdbx_seq_one_letter_code
_entity_poly.pdbx_strand_id
1 'polypeptide(L)'
;MSRLNLLEETRFEKIPVSIFSDENKASVAVAQKIANLIRKNYDEEKPTVLGLATGSTPIKVYKELIRLHKEESLSFKNVVTFNLDEYYPMKSDAIQSYETFMNENLFNHIDLDKNNINIPDGTLA
;
A
#
# COMPACT_ATOMS: atom_id res chain seq x y z
N MET A 1 -11.31 -24.05 23.55
CA MET A 1 -12.52 -23.33 23.11
C MET A 1 -12.61 -23.49 21.60
N SER A 2 -13.76 -23.94 21.09
CA SER A 2 -14.01 -24.03 19.64
C SER A 2 -14.07 -22.62 19.06
N ARG A 3 -13.33 -22.34 17.98
CA ARG A 3 -13.48 -21.08 17.22
C ARG A 3 -14.91 -21.00 16.70
N LEU A 4 -15.53 -19.82 16.82
CA LEU A 4 -16.81 -19.51 16.20
C LEU A 4 -16.64 -19.51 14.67
N ASN A 5 -17.73 -19.69 13.91
CA ASN A 5 -17.62 -19.58 12.45
C ASN A 5 -17.45 -18.09 12.04
N LEU A 6 -16.93 -17.80 10.84
CA LEU A 6 -16.61 -16.44 10.40
C LEU A 6 -17.81 -15.47 10.51
N LEU A 7 -19.03 -15.95 10.20
CA LEU A 7 -20.25 -15.15 10.30
C LEU A 7 -20.57 -14.77 11.74
N GLU A 8 -20.29 -15.64 12.70
CA GLU A 8 -20.45 -15.35 14.13
C GLU A 8 -19.35 -14.44 14.67
N GLU A 9 -18.12 -14.57 14.17
CA GLU A 9 -17.00 -13.70 14.55
C GLU A 9 -17.15 -12.28 14.00
N THR A 10 -17.79 -12.10 12.83
CA THR A 10 -17.98 -10.78 12.18
C THR A 10 -19.44 -10.28 12.17
N ARG A 11 -20.28 -10.78 13.09
CA ARG A 11 -21.74 -10.50 13.10
C ARG A 11 -22.11 -9.05 13.41
N PHE A 12 -21.19 -8.25 13.97
CA PHE A 12 -21.46 -6.87 14.38
C PHE A 12 -20.91 -5.85 13.38
N GLU A 13 -20.04 -6.30 12.49
CA GLU A 13 -19.34 -5.54 11.48
C GLU A 13 -20.29 -5.31 10.31
N LYS A 14 -20.66 -4.04 10.08
CA LYS A 14 -21.56 -3.65 8.98
C LYS A 14 -20.85 -3.57 7.62
N ILE A 15 -19.60 -4.02 7.55
CA ILE A 15 -18.74 -4.02 6.37
C ILE A 15 -18.04 -5.37 6.25
N PRO A 16 -17.64 -5.80 5.04
CA PRO A 16 -16.87 -7.04 4.88
C PRO A 16 -15.58 -6.99 5.71
N VAL A 17 -15.39 -7.98 6.59
CA VAL A 17 -14.22 -8.11 7.46
C VAL A 17 -13.59 -9.48 7.27
N SER A 18 -12.26 -9.49 7.16
CA SER A 18 -11.45 -10.71 7.12
C SER A 18 -10.54 -10.73 8.34
N ILE A 19 -10.64 -11.80 9.14
CA ILE A 19 -9.84 -11.98 10.35
C ILE A 19 -8.66 -12.91 10.03
N PHE A 20 -7.45 -12.50 10.41
CA PHE A 20 -6.23 -13.26 10.23
C PHE A 20 -5.60 -13.61 11.59
N SER A 21 -4.80 -14.68 11.63
CA SER A 21 -4.14 -15.11 12.88
C SER A 21 -3.05 -14.16 13.36
N ASP A 22 -2.47 -13.38 12.45
CA ASP A 22 -1.34 -12.50 12.69
C ASP A 22 -1.26 -11.43 11.59
N GLU A 23 -0.49 -10.38 11.89
CA GLU A 23 -0.29 -9.24 11.01
C GLU A 23 0.41 -9.59 9.69
N ASN A 24 1.29 -10.60 9.65
CA ASN A 24 1.97 -10.97 8.40
C ASN A 24 0.96 -11.53 7.41
N LYS A 25 0.10 -12.47 7.85
CA LYS A 25 -0.93 -13.03 6.96
C LYS A 25 -1.93 -11.98 6.50
N ALA A 26 -2.32 -11.04 7.37
CA ALA A 26 -3.16 -9.92 6.99
C ALA A 26 -2.48 -9.05 5.93
N SER A 27 -1.21 -8.68 6.13
CA SER A 27 -0.45 -7.87 5.18
C SER A 27 -0.25 -8.56 3.83
N VAL A 28 0.04 -9.87 3.82
CA VAL A 28 0.15 -10.65 2.59
C VAL A 28 -1.18 -10.69 1.84
N ALA A 29 -2.30 -10.91 2.53
CA ALA A 29 -3.62 -10.91 1.91
C ALA A 29 -3.98 -9.55 1.31
N VAL A 30 -3.65 -8.44 2.00
CA VAL A 30 -3.85 -7.08 1.49
C VAL A 30 -2.96 -6.80 0.28
N ALA A 31 -1.67 -7.14 0.34
CA ALA A 31 -0.73 -6.98 -0.77
C ALA A 31 -1.19 -7.78 -2.00
N GLN A 32 -1.65 -9.02 -1.82
CA GLN A 32 -2.19 -9.83 -2.91
C GLN A 32 -3.44 -9.20 -3.53
N LYS A 33 -4.33 -8.62 -2.72
CA LYS A 33 -5.51 -7.91 -3.22
C LYS A 33 -5.13 -6.70 -4.07
N ILE A 34 -4.12 -5.93 -3.64
CA ILE A 34 -3.57 -4.80 -4.41
C ILE A 34 -2.92 -5.30 -5.70
N ALA A 35 -2.09 -6.34 -5.64
CA ALA A 35 -1.42 -6.92 -6.80
C ALA A 35 -2.41 -7.44 -7.85
N ASN A 36 -3.48 -8.10 -7.40
CA ASN A 36 -4.55 -8.57 -8.28
C ASN A 36 -5.27 -7.40 -8.96
N LEU A 37 -5.51 -6.30 -8.24
CA LEU A 37 -6.08 -5.09 -8.84
C LEU A 37 -5.16 -4.48 -9.90
N ILE A 38 -3.86 -4.38 -9.62
CA ILE A 38 -2.86 -3.87 -10.56
C ILE A 38 -2.82 -4.72 -11.83
N ARG A 39 -2.69 -6.06 -11.69
CA ARG A 39 -2.69 -6.99 -12.82
C ARG A 39 -3.97 -6.89 -13.64
N LYS A 40 -5.13 -6.90 -12.98
CA LYS A 40 -6.43 -6.76 -13.65
C LYS A 40 -6.51 -5.47 -14.47
N ASN A 41 -6.18 -4.33 -13.88
CA ASN A 41 -6.26 -3.05 -14.59
C ASN A 41 -5.22 -2.97 -15.72
N TYR A 42 -4.04 -3.59 -15.54
CA TYR A 42 -3.05 -3.71 -16.61
C TYR A 42 -3.61 -4.47 -17.81
N ASP A 43 -4.25 -5.62 -17.58
CA ASP A 43 -4.89 -6.42 -18.63
C ASP A 43 -6.05 -5.66 -19.30
N GLU A 44 -6.71 -4.77 -18.57
CA GLU A 44 -7.77 -3.88 -19.07
C GLU A 44 -7.24 -2.56 -19.67
N GLU A 45 -5.92 -2.41 -19.85
CA GLU A 45 -5.24 -1.21 -20.36
C GLU A 45 -5.61 0.08 -19.61
N LYS A 46 -5.91 -0.05 -18.32
CA LYS A 46 -6.34 1.05 -17.44
C LYS A 46 -5.28 1.33 -16.37
N PRO A 47 -5.02 2.60 -16.02
CA PRO A 47 -4.15 2.91 -14.89
C PRO A 47 -4.76 2.45 -13.56
N THR A 48 -3.92 2.00 -12.63
CA THR A 48 -4.32 1.73 -11.25
C THR A 48 -4.00 2.92 -10.37
N VAL A 49 -5.02 3.52 -9.76
CA VAL A 49 -4.84 4.65 -8.83
C VAL A 49 -4.88 4.13 -7.39
N LEU A 50 -3.82 4.37 -6.62
CA LEU A 50 -3.68 3.90 -5.24
C LEU A 50 -3.49 5.06 -4.26
N GLY A 51 -4.31 5.06 -3.21
CA GLY A 51 -4.06 5.86 -2.01
C GLY A 51 -3.12 5.12 -1.06
N LEU A 52 -2.03 5.76 -0.64
CA LEU A 52 -0.98 5.13 0.18
C LEU A 52 -0.83 5.84 1.53
N ALA A 53 -0.93 5.06 2.61
CA ALA A 53 -0.77 5.54 3.98
C ALA A 53 0.67 5.33 4.48
N THR A 54 1.09 6.12 5.45
CA THR A 54 2.38 5.95 6.13
C THR A 54 2.20 5.24 7.49
N GLY A 55 3.27 5.16 8.28
CA GLY A 55 3.26 4.53 9.60
C GLY A 55 3.64 3.04 9.59
N SER A 56 3.63 2.41 10.77
CA SER A 56 4.18 1.05 10.94
C SER A 56 3.32 -0.06 10.30
N THR A 57 2.00 0.13 10.30
CA THR A 57 1.04 -0.88 9.81
C THR A 57 1.25 -1.26 8.33
N PRO A 58 1.37 -0.31 7.37
CA PRO A 58 1.54 -0.66 5.96
C PRO A 58 2.93 -1.18 5.59
N ILE A 59 3.96 -1.08 6.44
CA ILE A 59 5.34 -1.49 6.11
C ILE A 59 5.39 -2.96 5.64
N LYS A 60 4.64 -3.85 6.30
CA LYS A 60 4.61 -5.27 5.92
C LYS A 60 3.88 -5.52 4.60
N VAL A 61 2.88 -4.70 4.28
CA VAL A 61 2.20 -4.72 2.98
C VAL A 61 3.19 -4.28 1.89
N TYR A 62 3.95 -3.21 2.13
CA TYR A 62 4.96 -2.72 1.16
C TYR A 62 6.08 -3.72 0.93
N LYS A 63 6.59 -4.35 1.99
CA LYS A 63 7.59 -5.43 1.87
C LYS A 63 7.08 -6.57 0.99
N GLU A 64 5.82 -6.96 1.15
CA GLU A 64 5.24 -8.00 0.30
C GLU A 64 5.03 -7.54 -1.14
N LEU A 65 4.57 -6.31 -1.37
CA LEU A 65 4.48 -5.74 -2.73
C LEU A 65 5.85 -5.70 -3.44
N ILE A 66 6.91 -5.35 -2.71
CA ILE A 66 8.29 -5.39 -3.21
C ILE A 66 8.70 -6.83 -3.54
N ARG A 67 8.37 -7.80 -2.69
CA ARG A 67 8.63 -9.23 -2.95
C ARG A 67 7.92 -9.68 -4.23
N LEU A 68 6.62 -9.38 -4.35
CA LEU A 68 5.80 -9.68 -5.54
C LEU A 68 6.36 -9.02 -6.81
N HIS A 69 6.89 -7.81 -6.71
CA HIS A 69 7.57 -7.15 -7.83
C HIS A 69 8.82 -7.94 -8.27
N LYS A 70 9.71 -8.25 -7.32
CA LYS A 70 11.02 -8.86 -7.58
C LYS A 70 10.92 -10.34 -7.98
N GLU A 71 9.99 -11.08 -7.39
CA GLU A 71 9.92 -12.54 -7.51
C GLU A 71 8.78 -13.01 -8.42
N GLU A 72 7.71 -12.22 -8.56
CA GLU A 72 6.46 -12.64 -9.26
C GLU A 72 6.04 -11.65 -10.35
N SER A 73 6.98 -10.81 -10.81
CA SER A 73 6.84 -9.91 -11.95
C SER A 73 5.63 -8.96 -11.89
N LEU A 74 5.21 -8.56 -10.68
CA LEU A 74 4.22 -7.50 -10.52
C LEU A 74 4.84 -6.16 -10.96
N SER A 75 4.34 -5.52 -12.03
CA SER A 75 4.83 -4.21 -12.49
C SER A 75 3.96 -3.06 -11.98
N PHE A 76 4.61 -1.95 -11.63
CA PHE A 76 4.00 -0.70 -11.17
C PHE A 76 4.03 0.41 -12.23
N LYS A 77 4.43 0.11 -13.47
CA LYS A 77 4.53 1.10 -14.55
C LYS A 77 3.21 1.78 -14.91
N ASN A 78 2.07 1.10 -14.72
CA ASN A 78 0.73 1.66 -14.95
C ASN A 78 0.06 2.21 -13.68
N VAL A 79 0.81 2.34 -12.59
CA VAL A 79 0.28 2.75 -11.28
C VAL A 79 0.49 4.24 -11.08
N VAL A 80 -0.54 4.92 -10.57
CA VAL A 80 -0.51 6.30 -10.08
C VAL A 80 -0.80 6.28 -8.59
N THR A 81 -0.01 7.00 -7.81
CA THR A 81 -0.11 6.98 -6.34
C THR A 81 -0.41 8.36 -5.79
N PHE A 82 -1.19 8.38 -4.72
CA PHE A 82 -1.47 9.57 -3.91
C PHE A 82 -1.22 9.23 -2.45
N ASN A 83 -0.31 9.95 -1.80
CA ASN A 83 -0.10 9.85 -0.36
C ASN A 83 -1.13 10.68 0.41
N LEU A 84 -1.50 10.19 1.59
CA LEU A 84 -2.59 10.78 2.39
C LEU A 84 -2.23 12.15 2.97
N ASP A 85 -0.98 12.31 3.42
CA ASP A 85 -0.53 13.43 4.24
C ASP A 85 0.97 13.68 4.10
N GLU A 86 1.40 14.86 4.57
CA GLU A 86 2.80 15.25 4.84
C GLU A 86 2.77 16.26 6.01
N TYR A 87 3.86 16.33 6.77
CA TYR A 87 4.01 17.33 7.83
C TYR A 87 4.15 18.75 7.26
N TYR A 88 3.74 19.74 8.04
CA TYR A 88 3.94 21.16 7.71
C TYR A 88 4.51 21.93 8.93
N PRO A 89 5.56 22.75 8.76
CA PRO A 89 6.43 22.83 7.58
C PRO A 89 7.39 21.62 7.53
N MET A 90 7.56 21.02 6.36
CA MET A 90 8.46 19.89 6.14
C MET A 90 9.17 20.00 4.79
N LYS A 91 10.48 19.72 4.79
CA LYS A 91 11.24 19.52 3.55
C LYS A 91 11.18 18.05 3.15
N SER A 92 11.07 17.78 1.86
CA SER A 92 11.00 16.42 1.32
C SER A 92 12.21 15.53 1.62
N ASP A 93 13.39 16.14 1.81
CA ASP A 93 14.65 15.46 2.11
C ASP A 93 14.90 15.26 3.61
N ALA A 94 13.99 15.72 4.47
CA ALA A 94 14.10 15.50 5.91
C ALA A 94 13.85 14.02 6.24
N ILE A 95 14.66 13.46 7.15
CA ILE A 95 14.53 12.06 7.58
C ILE A 95 13.15 11.71 8.17
N GLN A 96 12.40 12.72 8.63
CA GLN A 96 11.07 12.58 9.20
C GLN A 96 9.94 12.82 8.19
N SER A 97 10.27 13.21 6.95
CA SER A 97 9.29 13.42 5.87
C SER A 97 8.66 12.10 5.45
N TYR A 98 7.38 12.17 5.12
CA TYR A 98 6.65 11.04 4.55
C TYR A 98 7.08 10.72 3.12
N GLU A 99 7.62 11.67 2.37
CA GLU A 99 8.32 11.38 1.11
C GLU A 99 9.55 10.49 1.33
N THR A 100 10.41 10.84 2.29
CA THR A 100 11.58 10.00 2.64
C THR A 100 11.13 8.61 3.10
N PHE A 101 10.13 8.54 3.97
CA PHE A 101 9.55 7.26 4.43
C PHE A 101 9.08 6.39 3.25
N MET A 102 8.34 6.94 2.29
CA MET A 102 7.80 6.18 1.16
C MET A 102 8.89 5.73 0.19
N ASN A 103 9.89 6.58 -0.05
CA ASN A 103 11.05 6.24 -0.86
C ASN A 103 11.82 5.06 -0.25
N GLU A 104 12.05 5.08 1.07
CA GLU A 104 12.73 3.99 1.77
C GLU A 104 11.92 2.68 1.81
N ASN A 105 10.61 2.77 2.03
CA ASN A 105 9.76 1.60 2.28
C ASN A 105 9.09 1.01 1.04
N LEU A 106 9.00 1.75 -0.08
CA LEU A 106 8.32 1.29 -1.29
C LEU A 106 8.96 1.79 -2.59
N PHE A 107 8.98 3.11 -2.83
CA PHE A 107 9.16 3.64 -4.20
C PHE A 107 10.53 3.35 -4.81
N ASN A 108 11.61 3.29 -4.02
CA ASN A 108 12.94 2.95 -4.54
C ASN A 108 13.10 1.46 -4.90
N HIS A 109 12.10 0.61 -4.61
CA HIS A 109 12.20 -0.85 -4.74
C HIS A 109 11.28 -1.43 -5.82
N ILE A 110 10.54 -0.58 -6.55
CA ILE A 110 9.56 -0.96 -7.57
C ILE A 110 9.76 -0.14 -8.85
N ASP A 111 9.19 -0.59 -9.98
CA ASP A 111 9.31 0.04 -11.29
C ASP A 111 8.22 1.10 -11.57
N LEU A 112 7.90 1.93 -10.57
CA LEU A 112 6.92 3.01 -10.68
C LEU A 112 7.54 4.28 -11.28
N ASP A 113 6.87 4.92 -12.23
CA ASP A 113 7.32 6.21 -12.79
C ASP A 113 7.21 7.31 -11.72
N LYS A 114 8.30 8.06 -11.52
CA LYS A 114 8.35 9.16 -10.55
C LYS A 114 7.32 10.25 -10.83
N ASN A 115 6.95 10.46 -12.09
CA ASN A 115 5.90 11.43 -12.44
C ASN A 115 4.49 10.99 -11.97
N ASN A 116 4.34 9.73 -11.60
CA ASN A 116 3.09 9.16 -11.09
C ASN A 116 3.06 9.09 -9.54
N ILE A 117 4.05 9.69 -8.87
CA ILE A 117 4.11 9.83 -7.41
C ILE A 117 3.56 11.19 -7.02
N ASN A 118 2.46 11.20 -6.26
CA ASN A 118 1.84 12.44 -5.78
C ASN A 118 1.84 12.44 -4.26
N ILE A 119 2.63 13.33 -3.67
CA ILE A 119 2.73 13.56 -2.22
C ILE A 119 2.42 15.03 -1.95
N PRO A 120 1.65 15.37 -0.90
CA PRO A 120 1.43 16.77 -0.52
C PRO A 120 2.75 17.50 -0.28
N ASP A 121 2.86 18.75 -0.77
CA ASP A 121 4.04 19.58 -0.57
C ASP A 121 4.03 20.18 0.85
N GLY A 122 4.87 19.62 1.72
CA GLY A 122 5.03 20.05 3.12
C GLY A 122 5.62 21.45 3.29
N THR A 123 6.00 22.14 2.22
CA THR A 123 6.52 23.52 2.27
C THR A 123 5.44 24.59 2.02
N LEU A 124 4.25 24.19 1.56
CA LEU A 124 3.16 25.10 1.19
C LEU A 124 2.13 25.23 2.31
N ALA A 125 1.69 26.48 2.54
CA ALA A 125 0.73 26.88 3.57
C ALA A 125 -0.69 27.04 3.01
#